data_AF-A0A430BV64-F1
#
_entry.id   AF-A0A430BV64-F1
#
_cell.length_a   1.000
_cell.length_b   1.000
_cell.length_c   1.000
_cell.angle_alpha   90.00
_cell.angle_beta   90.00
_cell.angle_gamma   90.00
#
_symmetry.space_group_name_H-M   'P 1'
#
loop_
_entity.id
_entity.type
_entity.pdbx_description
1 polymer ?
#
loop_
_entity_poly.entity_id
_entity_poly.type
_entity_poly.pdbx_seq_one_letter_code
_entity_poly.pdbx_strand_id
1 'polypeptide(L)'
;MTATDPAPFDDVPENPRWIDAELSAQLAELADRGESDTAEFKRGLPEQASSLAKEIAGFATSRAGRIFLGVEDDGAIVGIEDCDTHDGRNRIRSRIEGIVKTVLPLVHVRLSFAAAGERIVAILDVPKGKQPIYYSKDIPYLRQMTATRPMTPDEVIAHVREWDKQSRPSAESRYRGDLATFLIDVDVMMADKRARRINPWAQSLRHDAGDLADRARSISATAPASLAETEPPLEKMAQALETLARERPVLSGPGAEIYGAMDEIDRLVSYIRSKWAPPETFGDDTIAQVQALVQSSAKQLAGLALRLATSDLDMSFEDVKREAGRRGMELLRCASLGVGLGAQDRVQALREIALSVRALETQPIYIDGGRSVRILIDGIRSESERLDNWLGSNSLPD
;
A
#
# COMPACT_ATOMS: atom_id res chain seq x y z
N MET A 1 2.44 26.40 71.01
CA MET A 1 1.64 26.81 69.84
C MET A 1 1.92 25.79 68.76
N THR A 2 0.94 24.92 68.54
CA THR A 2 0.99 23.79 67.62
C THR A 2 0.87 24.28 66.19
N ALA A 3 1.77 23.80 65.32
CA ALA A 3 1.64 23.92 63.88
C ALA A 3 0.42 23.09 63.44
N THR A 4 -0.50 23.74 62.72
CA THR A 4 -1.64 23.08 62.09
C THR A 4 -1.15 22.57 60.73
N ASP A 5 -1.20 21.26 60.52
CA ASP A 5 -1.00 20.65 59.19
C ASP A 5 -2.02 21.23 58.20
N PRO A 6 -1.62 21.50 56.94
CA PRO A 6 -2.58 21.84 55.89
C PRO A 6 -3.38 20.61 55.47
N ALA A 7 -4.66 20.81 55.15
CA ALA A 7 -5.59 19.76 54.75
C ALA A 7 -5.21 19.13 53.39
N PRO A 8 -5.50 17.83 53.16
CA PRO A 8 -4.87 17.03 52.09
C PRO A 8 -5.43 17.24 50.66
N PHE A 9 -6.07 18.37 50.34
CA PHE A 9 -6.81 18.53 49.08
C PHE A 9 -6.55 19.81 48.27
N ASP A 10 -5.44 20.53 48.52
CA ASP A 10 -5.16 21.81 47.84
C ASP A 10 -4.42 21.71 46.48
N ASP A 11 -4.28 20.53 45.86
CA ASP A 11 -3.58 20.38 44.56
C ASP A 11 -4.33 19.48 43.54
N VAL A 12 -5.52 19.89 43.11
CA VAL A 12 -6.14 19.32 41.88
C VAL A 12 -6.46 20.45 40.90
N PRO A 13 -5.83 20.50 39.71
CA PRO A 13 -6.23 21.42 38.65
C PRO A 13 -7.69 21.16 38.28
N GLU A 14 -8.50 22.21 38.15
CA GLU A 14 -9.93 22.16 37.78
C GLU A 14 -10.24 21.43 36.45
N ASN A 15 -9.23 20.96 35.72
CA ASN A 15 -9.41 19.98 34.65
C ASN A 15 -8.14 19.12 34.48
N PRO A 16 -8.11 17.87 34.96
CA PRO A 16 -6.96 17.00 34.78
C PRO A 16 -6.74 16.70 33.30
N ARG A 17 -5.51 16.88 32.78
CA ARG A 17 -5.15 16.62 31.35
C ARG A 17 -5.49 15.22 30.83
N TRP A 18 -5.83 14.27 31.70
CA TRP A 18 -6.19 12.89 31.36
C TRP A 18 -7.70 12.68 31.21
N ILE A 19 -8.53 13.66 31.59
CA ILE A 19 -9.98 13.67 31.35
C ILE A 19 -10.24 14.33 30.00
N ASP A 20 -11.10 13.69 29.20
CA ASP A 20 -11.59 14.24 27.95
C ASP A 20 -12.72 15.24 28.24
N ALA A 21 -12.41 16.52 28.09
CA ALA A 21 -13.33 17.62 28.41
C ALA A 21 -14.56 17.64 27.49
N GLU A 22 -14.40 17.27 26.23
CA GLU A 22 -15.50 17.24 25.26
C GLU A 22 -16.46 16.09 25.55
N LEU A 23 -15.93 14.89 25.80
CA LEU A 23 -16.75 13.75 26.21
C LEU A 23 -17.43 14.01 27.56
N SER A 24 -16.76 14.67 28.50
CA SER A 24 -17.35 15.03 29.79
C SER A 24 -18.55 15.97 29.63
N ALA A 25 -18.44 16.97 28.76
CA ALA A 25 -19.54 17.91 28.48
C ALA A 25 -20.76 17.21 27.84
N GLN A 26 -20.54 16.16 27.04
CA GLN A 26 -21.60 15.44 26.33
C GLN A 26 -22.12 14.21 27.09
N LEU A 27 -21.47 13.78 28.17
CA LEU A 27 -21.72 12.49 28.80
C LEU A 27 -23.17 12.31 29.27
N ALA A 28 -23.77 13.33 29.87
CA ALA A 28 -25.15 13.28 30.34
C ALA A 28 -26.15 13.10 29.18
N GLU A 29 -25.94 13.82 28.07
CA GLU A 29 -26.78 13.69 26.87
C GLU A 29 -26.60 12.31 26.21
N LEU A 30 -25.36 11.82 26.13
CA LEU A 30 -25.07 10.50 25.58
C LEU A 30 -25.70 9.39 26.43
N ALA A 31 -25.70 9.52 27.75
CA ALA A 31 -26.33 8.58 28.67
C ALA A 31 -27.87 8.61 28.55
N ASP A 32 -28.48 9.79 28.44
CA ASP A 32 -29.94 9.97 28.29
C ASP A 32 -30.49 9.40 26.97
N ARG A 33 -29.67 9.42 25.91
CA ARG A 33 -30.01 8.76 24.62
C ARG A 33 -30.13 7.24 24.73
N GLY A 34 -29.57 6.63 25.78
CA GLY A 34 -29.63 5.20 26.03
C GLY A 34 -28.73 4.35 25.13
N GLU A 35 -28.77 3.04 25.36
CA GLU A 35 -28.13 2.07 24.48
C GLU A 35 -28.71 2.13 23.06
N SER A 36 -27.84 1.97 22.08
CA SER A 36 -28.22 2.06 20.68
C SER A 36 -27.38 1.12 19.84
N ASP A 37 -27.57 1.17 18.53
CA ASP A 37 -26.76 0.39 17.62
C ASP A 37 -25.28 0.86 17.54
N THR A 38 -24.96 1.99 18.18
CA THR A 38 -23.62 2.61 18.29
C THR A 38 -23.16 2.87 19.73
N ALA A 39 -23.97 2.56 20.75
CA ALA A 39 -23.65 2.76 22.16
C ALA A 39 -24.03 1.54 23.00
N GLU A 40 -23.12 1.11 23.87
CA GLU A 40 -23.30 0.01 24.81
C GLU A 40 -22.93 0.48 26.23
N PHE A 41 -23.78 0.21 27.22
CA PHE A 41 -23.55 0.61 28.60
C PHE A 41 -23.20 -0.60 29.46
N LYS A 42 -22.32 -0.38 30.43
CA LYS A 42 -21.96 -1.35 31.46
C LYS A 42 -21.70 -0.59 32.75
N ARG A 43 -22.32 -1.06 33.84
CA ARG A 43 -22.12 -0.53 35.19
C ARG A 43 -20.65 -0.38 35.59
N GLY A 44 -19.76 -1.26 35.12
CA GLY A 44 -18.33 -1.20 35.39
C GLY A 44 -17.55 -2.21 34.54
N LEU A 45 -16.30 -2.48 34.91
CA LEU A 45 -15.53 -3.55 34.29
C LEU A 45 -16.19 -4.90 34.57
N PRO A 46 -16.61 -5.66 33.55
CA PRO A 46 -17.23 -6.96 33.78
C PRO A 46 -16.21 -7.95 34.35
N GLU A 47 -16.66 -8.77 35.30
CA GLU A 47 -15.84 -9.86 35.88
C GLU A 47 -15.32 -10.79 34.78
N GLN A 48 -16.22 -11.15 33.86
CA GLN A 48 -15.91 -11.98 32.71
C GLN A 48 -15.40 -11.12 31.54
N ALA A 49 -14.11 -11.28 31.23
CA ALA A 49 -13.46 -10.65 30.07
C ALA A 49 -14.24 -10.86 28.75
N SER A 50 -14.87 -12.03 28.57
CA SER A 50 -15.67 -12.32 27.37
C SER A 50 -16.90 -11.44 27.20
N SER A 51 -17.43 -10.86 28.29
CA SER A 51 -18.58 -9.96 28.21
C SER A 51 -18.23 -8.66 27.49
N LEU A 52 -17.03 -8.10 27.74
CA LEU A 52 -16.55 -6.92 27.01
C LEU A 52 -15.98 -7.29 25.63
N ALA A 53 -15.26 -8.42 25.54
CA ALA A 53 -14.67 -8.88 24.28
C ALA A 53 -15.73 -9.14 23.19
N LYS A 54 -16.89 -9.70 23.55
CA LYS A 54 -17.98 -9.91 22.58
C LYS A 54 -18.50 -8.58 22.03
N GLU A 55 -18.64 -7.54 22.85
CA GLU A 55 -19.15 -6.24 22.40
C GLU A 55 -18.15 -5.56 21.47
N ILE A 56 -16.86 -5.62 21.81
CA ILE A 56 -15.77 -5.14 20.94
C ILE A 56 -15.81 -5.88 19.58
N ALA A 57 -15.95 -7.22 19.59
CA ALA A 57 -16.08 -8.00 18.37
C ALA A 57 -17.34 -7.63 17.56
N GLY A 58 -18.49 -7.46 18.23
CA GLY A 58 -19.75 -7.09 17.59
C GLY A 58 -19.70 -5.72 16.90
N PHE A 59 -19.12 -4.71 17.56
CA PHE A 59 -18.88 -3.41 16.94
C PHE A 59 -17.89 -3.53 15.77
N ALA A 60 -16.75 -4.19 15.97
CA ALA A 60 -15.76 -4.34 14.91
C ALA A 60 -16.32 -5.05 13.66
N THR A 61 -17.16 -6.08 13.81
CA THR A 61 -17.88 -6.74 12.70
C THR A 61 -18.90 -5.81 12.05
N SER A 62 -19.78 -5.17 12.84
CA SER A 62 -20.94 -4.46 12.31
C SER A 62 -20.66 -3.00 11.94
N ARG A 63 -20.24 -2.20 12.92
CA ARG A 63 -20.07 -0.73 12.81
C ARG A 63 -19.30 -0.15 14.00
N ALA A 64 -18.68 1.01 13.78
CA ALA A 64 -18.03 1.73 14.88
C ALA A 64 -19.04 2.12 15.97
N GLY A 65 -18.59 2.11 17.23
CA GLY A 65 -19.43 2.46 18.37
C GLY A 65 -18.62 2.66 19.64
N ARG A 66 -19.32 3.02 20.73
CA ARG A 66 -18.75 3.33 22.03
C ARG A 66 -19.28 2.38 23.10
N ILE A 67 -18.39 1.94 23.97
CA ILE A 67 -18.75 1.20 25.19
C ILE A 67 -18.45 2.10 26.39
N PHE A 68 -19.47 2.38 27.19
CA PHE A 68 -19.38 3.23 28.38
C PHE A 68 -19.36 2.34 29.63
N LEU A 69 -18.23 2.36 30.34
CA LEU A 69 -18.05 1.67 31.60
C LEU A 69 -18.26 2.66 32.76
N GLY A 70 -19.18 2.37 33.67
CA GLY A 70 -19.62 3.30 34.71
C GLY A 70 -21.00 3.93 34.45
N VAL A 71 -21.78 3.36 33.53
CA VAL A 71 -23.15 3.78 33.19
C VAL A 71 -24.06 2.56 33.26
N GLU A 72 -25.17 2.66 33.97
CA GLU A 72 -26.20 1.62 34.05
C GLU A 72 -27.04 1.57 32.77
N ASP A 73 -27.77 0.47 32.56
CA ASP A 73 -28.58 0.27 31.35
C ASP A 73 -29.71 1.32 31.19
N ASP A 74 -30.13 1.96 32.28
CA ASP A 74 -31.11 3.04 32.31
C ASP A 74 -30.50 4.44 32.07
N GLY A 75 -29.19 4.52 31.81
CA GLY A 75 -28.45 5.77 31.62
C GLY A 75 -27.94 6.40 32.92
N ALA A 76 -28.18 5.81 34.09
CA ALA A 76 -27.66 6.35 35.34
C ALA A 76 -26.11 6.26 35.37
N ILE A 77 -25.46 7.42 35.49
CA ILE A 77 -24.00 7.49 35.60
C ILE A 77 -23.60 7.16 37.05
N VAL A 78 -22.95 6.01 37.23
CA VAL A 78 -22.48 5.51 38.54
C VAL A 78 -20.98 5.69 38.72
N GLY A 79 -20.22 5.77 37.62
CA GLY A 79 -18.76 5.86 37.62
C GLY A 79 -18.07 4.52 37.90
N ILE A 80 -16.74 4.51 37.78
CA ILE A 80 -15.88 3.37 38.10
C ILE A 80 -15.09 3.69 39.38
N GLU A 81 -15.08 2.76 40.32
CA GLU A 81 -14.33 2.86 41.58
C GLU A 81 -12.82 3.01 41.33
N ASP A 82 -12.15 3.79 42.19
CA ASP A 82 -10.72 4.12 42.17
C ASP A 82 -10.20 4.81 40.88
N CYS A 83 -11.08 5.23 39.98
CA CYS A 83 -10.70 5.79 38.67
C CYS A 83 -10.18 7.24 38.75
N ASP A 84 -10.35 7.90 39.90
CA ASP A 84 -9.76 9.19 40.27
C ASP A 84 -8.26 9.07 40.59
N THR A 85 -7.78 7.88 40.97
CA THR A 85 -6.36 7.59 41.20
C THR A 85 -5.62 7.15 39.94
N HIS A 86 -4.30 7.40 39.88
CA HIS A 86 -3.45 6.92 38.78
C HIS A 86 -3.42 5.39 38.69
N ASP A 87 -3.33 4.71 39.83
CA ASP A 87 -3.22 3.25 39.90
C ASP A 87 -4.53 2.56 39.48
N GLY A 88 -5.68 3.09 39.87
CA GLY A 88 -6.98 2.59 39.40
C GLY A 88 -7.14 2.73 37.90
N ARG A 89 -6.78 3.88 37.31
CA ARG A 89 -6.78 4.07 35.85
C ARG A 89 -5.84 3.12 35.12
N ASN A 90 -4.64 2.89 35.66
CA ASN A 90 -3.71 1.93 35.08
C ASN A 90 -4.25 0.51 35.12
N ARG A 91 -4.89 0.12 36.24
CA ARG A 91 -5.56 -1.20 36.36
C ARG A 91 -6.64 -1.38 35.29
N ILE A 92 -7.49 -0.36 35.09
CA ILE A 92 -8.53 -0.37 34.06
C ILE A 92 -7.91 -0.51 32.67
N ARG A 93 -6.89 0.29 32.36
CA ARG A 93 -6.16 0.24 31.09
C ARG A 93 -5.58 -1.14 30.82
N SER A 94 -4.80 -1.70 31.74
CA SER A 94 -4.18 -3.02 31.58
C SER A 94 -5.22 -4.14 31.43
N ARG A 95 -6.35 -4.04 32.15
CA ARG A 95 -7.45 -5.01 32.01
C ARG A 95 -8.09 -4.93 30.62
N ILE A 96 -8.39 -3.73 30.13
CA ILE A 96 -8.95 -3.51 28.79
C ILE A 96 -7.97 -3.99 27.72
N GLU A 97 -6.68 -3.66 27.82
CA GLU A 97 -5.66 -4.13 26.89
C GLU A 97 -5.59 -5.66 26.84
N GLY A 98 -5.68 -6.33 27.99
CA GLY A 98 -5.76 -7.78 28.06
C GLY A 98 -6.99 -8.35 27.35
N ILE A 99 -8.15 -7.70 27.49
CA ILE A 99 -9.40 -8.10 26.85
C ILE A 99 -9.34 -7.89 25.33
N VAL A 100 -8.89 -6.71 24.87
CA VAL A 100 -8.77 -6.37 23.45
C VAL A 100 -7.87 -7.38 22.72
N LYS A 101 -6.78 -7.83 23.35
CA LYS A 101 -5.88 -8.86 22.78
C LYS A 101 -6.54 -10.22 22.57
N THR A 102 -7.68 -10.50 23.20
CA THR A 102 -8.44 -11.76 22.99
C THR A 102 -9.42 -11.68 21.82
N VAL A 103 -9.67 -10.48 21.29
CA VAL A 103 -10.50 -10.29 20.10
C VAL A 103 -9.65 -10.50 18.86
N LEU A 104 -10.12 -11.36 17.97
CA LEU A 104 -9.41 -11.72 16.73
C LEU A 104 -10.32 -11.49 15.52
N PRO A 105 -9.86 -10.84 14.44
CA PRO A 105 -8.58 -10.14 14.29
C PRO A 105 -8.39 -9.02 15.33
N LEU A 106 -7.15 -8.56 15.51
CA LEU A 106 -6.87 -7.49 16.48
C LEU A 106 -7.58 -6.18 16.08
N VAL A 107 -8.15 -5.49 17.07
CA VAL A 107 -8.82 -4.18 16.90
C VAL A 107 -8.08 -3.12 17.71
N HIS A 108 -7.87 -1.94 17.12
CA HIS A 108 -7.31 -0.79 17.82
C HIS A 108 -8.42 0.02 18.51
N VAL A 109 -8.65 -0.26 19.79
CA VAL A 109 -9.65 0.45 20.61
C VAL A 109 -8.99 1.64 21.29
N ARG A 110 -9.63 2.82 21.23
CA ARG A 110 -9.20 4.01 21.98
C ARG A 110 -9.91 4.04 23.31
N LEU A 111 -9.15 4.23 24.39
CA LEU A 111 -9.67 4.39 25.74
C LEU A 111 -9.54 5.86 26.18
N SER A 112 -10.67 6.47 26.52
CA SER A 112 -10.77 7.81 27.11
C SER A 112 -11.47 7.75 28.46
N PHE A 113 -11.28 8.78 29.29
CA PHE A 113 -12.00 8.94 30.56
C PHE A 113 -12.78 10.25 30.53
N ALA A 114 -14.03 10.22 31.00
CA ALA A 114 -14.91 11.38 31.08
C ALA A 114 -15.51 11.51 32.48
N ALA A 115 -15.78 12.73 32.93
CA ALA A 115 -16.34 13.00 34.26
C ALA A 115 -17.75 13.60 34.19
N ALA A 116 -18.60 13.18 35.11
CA ALA A 116 -19.89 13.81 35.43
C ALA A 116 -19.96 14.06 36.94
N GLY A 117 -19.61 15.29 37.35
CA GLY A 117 -19.36 15.61 38.75
C GLY A 117 -18.15 14.82 39.28
N GLU A 118 -18.31 14.14 40.41
CA GLU A 118 -17.25 13.31 41.02
C GLU A 118 -17.15 11.90 40.41
N ARG A 119 -18.02 11.55 39.45
CA ARG A 119 -18.07 10.22 38.84
C ARG A 119 -17.26 10.19 37.56
N ILE A 120 -16.38 9.19 37.43
CA ILE A 120 -15.53 9.01 36.26
C ILE A 120 -15.96 7.75 35.49
N VAL A 121 -16.19 7.91 34.19
CA VAL A 121 -16.58 6.85 33.24
C VAL A 121 -15.40 6.57 32.32
N ALA A 122 -15.17 5.30 32.01
CA ALA A 122 -14.22 4.90 30.96
C ALA A 122 -14.97 4.62 29.66
N ILE A 123 -14.52 5.22 28.56
CA ILE A 123 -15.18 5.15 27.25
C ILE A 123 -14.22 4.48 26.27
N LEU A 124 -14.69 3.40 25.65
CA LEU A 124 -13.94 2.67 24.62
C LEU A 124 -14.54 3.02 23.26
N ASP A 125 -13.82 3.76 22.42
CA ASP A 125 -14.17 3.91 21.01
C ASP A 125 -13.67 2.68 20.23
N VAL A 126 -14.62 1.87 19.76
CA VAL A 126 -14.36 0.69 18.95
C VAL A 126 -14.60 1.04 17.48
N PRO A 127 -13.57 1.02 16.62
CA PRO A 127 -13.75 1.29 15.20
C PRO A 127 -14.45 0.12 14.50
N LYS A 128 -15.08 0.39 13.35
CA LYS A 128 -15.43 -0.68 12.41
C LYS A 128 -14.14 -1.35 11.93
N GLY A 129 -14.08 -2.66 12.01
CA GLY A 129 -12.92 -3.42 11.61
C GLY A 129 -12.71 -3.47 10.09
N LYS A 130 -11.47 -3.75 9.67
CA LYS A 130 -11.12 -3.92 8.24
C LYS A 130 -11.49 -5.31 7.71
N GLN A 131 -11.54 -6.30 8.59
CA GLN A 131 -11.89 -7.67 8.27
C GLN A 131 -13.41 -7.87 8.37
N PRO A 132 -13.99 -8.84 7.65
CA PRO A 132 -15.45 -8.98 7.61
C PRO A 132 -16.04 -9.41 8.95
N ILE A 133 -15.28 -10.14 9.78
CA ILE A 133 -15.80 -10.78 10.99
C ILE A 133 -14.73 -10.74 12.09
N TYR A 134 -15.19 -10.46 13.30
CA TYR A 134 -14.40 -10.48 14.53
C TYR A 134 -14.97 -11.49 15.52
N TYR A 135 -14.06 -12.11 16.26
CA TYR A 135 -14.28 -13.26 17.13
C TYR A 135 -13.86 -12.93 18.55
N SER A 136 -14.58 -13.50 19.51
CA SER A 136 -14.15 -13.61 20.91
C SER A 136 -14.34 -15.06 21.33
N LYS A 137 -13.28 -15.70 21.85
CA LYS A 137 -13.29 -17.14 22.20
C LYS A 137 -13.82 -18.02 21.06
N ASP A 138 -13.30 -17.83 19.85
CA ASP A 138 -13.66 -18.58 18.64
C ASP A 138 -15.12 -18.46 18.17
N ILE A 139 -15.91 -17.55 18.77
CA ILE A 139 -17.29 -17.27 18.39
C ILE A 139 -17.34 -15.95 17.61
N PRO A 140 -17.87 -15.93 16.37
CA PRO A 140 -18.07 -14.71 15.61
C PRO A 140 -19.27 -13.93 16.16
N TYR A 141 -19.11 -12.63 16.37
CA TYR A 141 -20.17 -11.77 16.92
C TYR A 141 -20.63 -10.71 15.92
N LEU A 142 -21.94 -10.47 15.92
CA LEU A 142 -22.61 -9.43 15.14
C LEU A 142 -23.44 -8.56 16.08
N ARG A 143 -23.27 -7.23 15.97
CA ARG A 143 -24.17 -6.28 16.61
C ARG A 143 -25.40 -6.06 15.74
N GLN A 144 -26.58 -6.26 16.32
CA GLN A 144 -27.88 -6.04 15.68
C GLN A 144 -28.77 -5.25 16.63
N MET A 145 -29.18 -4.05 16.20
CA MET A 145 -29.82 -3.07 17.09
C MET A 145 -28.93 -2.84 18.32
N THR A 146 -29.46 -2.94 19.54
CA THR A 146 -28.72 -2.73 20.79
C THR A 146 -27.93 -3.94 21.27
N ALA A 147 -28.10 -5.13 20.68
CA ALA A 147 -27.53 -6.36 21.22
C ALA A 147 -26.40 -6.93 20.35
N THR A 148 -25.39 -7.51 21.00
CA THR A 148 -24.37 -8.31 20.35
C THR A 148 -24.63 -9.80 20.56
N ARG A 149 -24.74 -10.55 19.46
CA ARG A 149 -25.04 -11.99 19.46
C ARG A 149 -24.09 -12.79 18.58
N PRO A 150 -23.94 -14.11 18.81
CA PRO A 150 -23.25 -15.00 17.90
C PRO A 150 -23.87 -14.96 16.49
N MET A 151 -23.01 -15.00 15.47
CA MET A 151 -23.45 -15.17 14.08
C MET A 151 -23.77 -16.62 13.79
N THR A 152 -24.78 -16.85 12.96
CA THR A 152 -25.02 -18.18 12.38
C THR A 152 -24.04 -18.46 11.24
N PRO A 153 -23.80 -19.73 10.87
CA PRO A 153 -22.96 -20.07 9.72
C PRO A 153 -23.38 -19.38 8.41
N ASP A 154 -24.69 -19.24 8.16
CA ASP A 154 -25.20 -18.58 6.96
C ASP A 154 -24.91 -17.07 6.97
N GLU A 155 -25.03 -16.43 8.13
CA GLU A 155 -24.66 -15.02 8.29
C GLU A 155 -23.17 -14.80 8.08
N VAL A 156 -22.32 -15.70 8.61
CA VAL A 156 -20.87 -15.67 8.38
C VAL A 156 -20.57 -15.73 6.88
N ILE A 157 -21.17 -16.69 6.16
CA ILE A 157 -20.97 -16.85 4.71
C ILE A 157 -21.46 -15.60 3.96
N ALA A 158 -22.63 -15.07 4.31
CA ALA A 158 -23.19 -13.89 3.67
C ALA A 158 -22.29 -12.65 3.89
N HIS A 159 -21.80 -12.44 5.12
CA HIS A 159 -20.93 -11.31 5.46
C HIS A 159 -19.60 -11.36 4.70
N VAL A 160 -18.96 -12.54 4.68
CA VAL A 160 -17.69 -12.74 3.96
C VAL A 160 -17.88 -12.53 2.45
N ARG A 161 -18.96 -13.04 1.86
CA ARG A 161 -19.25 -12.84 0.43
C ARG A 161 -19.47 -11.38 0.08
N GLU A 162 -20.18 -10.64 0.93
CA GLU A 162 -20.43 -9.22 0.70
C GLU A 162 -19.15 -8.40 0.83
N TRP A 163 -18.33 -8.69 1.84
CA TRP A 163 -17.01 -8.10 1.99
C TRP A 163 -16.10 -8.42 0.81
N ASP A 164 -16.09 -9.66 0.30
CA ASP A 164 -15.28 -10.03 -0.88
C ASP A 164 -15.72 -9.24 -2.12
N LYS A 165 -17.03 -9.07 -2.35
CA LYS A 165 -17.53 -8.24 -3.45
C LYS A 165 -17.08 -6.78 -3.35
N GLN A 166 -17.13 -6.21 -2.14
CA GLN A 166 -16.72 -4.83 -1.89
C GLN A 166 -15.20 -4.65 -1.95
N SER A 167 -14.45 -5.69 -1.58
CA SER A 167 -12.97 -5.70 -1.58
C SER A 167 -12.38 -5.98 -2.96
N ARG A 168 -13.14 -6.59 -3.87
CA ARG A 168 -12.71 -6.79 -5.25
C ARG A 168 -12.53 -5.43 -5.92
N PRO A 169 -11.42 -5.22 -6.67
CA PRO A 169 -11.23 -4.00 -7.42
C PRO A 169 -12.40 -3.83 -8.39
N SER A 170 -12.99 -2.64 -8.39
CA SER A 170 -14.08 -2.25 -9.30
C SER A 170 -13.64 -2.41 -10.76
N ALA A 171 -14.59 -2.42 -11.70
CA ALA A 171 -14.26 -2.46 -13.13
C ALA A 171 -13.30 -1.31 -13.52
N GLU A 172 -13.49 -0.12 -12.94
CA GLU A 172 -12.58 1.02 -13.13
C GLU A 172 -11.19 0.78 -12.55
N SER A 173 -11.10 0.23 -11.34
CA SER A 173 -9.81 -0.05 -10.69
C SER A 173 -9.01 -1.10 -11.49
N ARG A 174 -9.67 -2.17 -11.95
CA ARG A 174 -9.06 -3.16 -12.83
C ARG A 174 -8.58 -2.54 -14.14
N TYR A 175 -9.46 -1.77 -14.78
CA TYR A 175 -9.15 -1.08 -16.02
C TYR A 175 -7.92 -0.16 -15.88
N ARG A 176 -7.83 0.63 -14.81
CA ARG A 176 -6.67 1.49 -14.53
C ARG A 176 -5.39 0.67 -14.30
N GLY A 177 -5.50 -0.48 -13.63
CA GLY A 177 -4.38 -1.42 -13.47
C GLY A 177 -3.88 -1.98 -14.80
N ASP A 178 -4.80 -2.41 -15.67
CA ASP A 178 -4.48 -2.91 -17.01
C ASP A 178 -3.86 -1.81 -17.88
N LEU A 179 -4.44 -0.60 -17.83
CA LEU A 179 -3.93 0.59 -18.51
C LEU A 179 -2.51 0.94 -18.04
N ALA A 180 -2.28 0.99 -16.73
CA ALA A 180 -0.95 1.29 -16.17
C ALA A 180 0.10 0.28 -16.59
N THR A 181 -0.25 -1.02 -16.53
CA THR A 181 0.64 -2.10 -16.96
C THR A 181 0.98 -1.99 -18.44
N PHE A 182 -0.03 -1.73 -19.28
CA PHE A 182 0.17 -1.49 -20.70
C PHE A 182 1.11 -0.32 -20.98
N LEU A 183 0.91 0.82 -20.31
CA LEU A 183 1.76 2.00 -20.48
C LEU A 183 3.21 1.74 -20.05
N ILE A 184 3.42 0.93 -19.01
CA ILE A 184 4.77 0.48 -18.61
C ILE A 184 5.41 -0.36 -19.71
N ASP A 185 4.67 -1.33 -20.25
CA ASP A 185 5.21 -2.23 -21.29
C ASP A 185 5.58 -1.46 -22.57
N VAL A 186 4.76 -0.48 -22.97
CA VAL A 186 5.07 0.42 -24.10
C VAL A 186 6.32 1.24 -23.82
N ASP A 187 6.39 1.89 -22.67
CA ASP A 187 7.53 2.75 -22.29
C ASP A 187 8.84 1.95 -22.20
N VAL A 188 8.79 0.75 -21.63
CA VAL A 188 9.92 -0.19 -21.58
C VAL A 188 10.38 -0.59 -22.98
N MET A 189 9.45 -0.98 -23.87
CA MET A 189 9.77 -1.35 -25.25
C MET A 189 10.44 -0.17 -25.99
N MET A 190 9.92 1.04 -25.79
CA MET A 190 10.45 2.25 -26.40
C MET A 190 11.85 2.59 -25.90
N ALA A 191 12.09 2.42 -24.60
CA ALA A 191 13.40 2.62 -24.01
C ALA A 191 14.42 1.57 -24.51
N ASP A 192 14.01 0.30 -24.62
CA ASP A 192 14.82 -0.76 -25.21
C ASP A 192 15.14 -0.47 -26.70
N LYS A 193 14.17 0.01 -27.50
CA LYS A 193 14.39 0.41 -28.91
C LYS A 193 15.49 1.47 -29.03
N ARG A 194 15.50 2.45 -28.13
CA ARG A 194 16.47 3.55 -28.12
C ARG A 194 17.86 3.12 -27.68
N ALA A 195 17.92 2.29 -26.64
CA ALA A 195 19.19 1.81 -26.09
C ALA A 195 19.88 0.79 -27.01
N ARG A 196 19.11 -0.10 -27.65
CA ARG A 196 19.61 -1.22 -28.44
C ARG A 196 19.46 -0.90 -29.93
N ARG A 197 20.48 -0.28 -30.54
CA ARG A 197 20.56 0.00 -32.00
C ARG A 197 20.58 -1.29 -32.85
N ILE A 198 19.40 -1.91 -32.99
CA ILE A 198 18.85 -2.80 -34.03
C ILE A 198 19.84 -3.69 -34.84
N ASN A 199 20.28 -4.79 -34.23
CA ASN A 199 20.46 -6.16 -34.78
C ASN A 199 20.95 -7.05 -33.61
N PRO A 200 20.43 -8.26 -33.33
CA PRO A 200 19.39 -9.04 -34.05
C PRO A 200 17.93 -8.78 -33.62
N TRP A 201 17.70 -7.87 -32.68
CA TRP A 201 16.42 -7.70 -32.00
C TRP A 201 15.31 -6.98 -32.80
N ALA A 202 15.59 -6.61 -34.05
CA ALA A 202 14.63 -5.90 -34.93
C ALA A 202 13.32 -6.68 -35.14
N GLN A 203 13.41 -8.01 -35.20
CA GLN A 203 12.25 -8.86 -35.38
C GLN A 203 11.43 -8.98 -34.09
N SER A 204 12.09 -9.15 -32.94
CA SER A 204 11.43 -9.16 -31.63
C SER A 204 10.66 -7.87 -31.40
N LEU A 205 11.33 -6.72 -31.60
CA LEU A 205 10.72 -5.42 -31.40
C LEU A 205 9.45 -5.20 -32.25
N ARG A 206 9.45 -5.69 -33.50
CA ARG A 206 8.26 -5.60 -34.37
C ARG A 206 7.12 -6.47 -33.88
N HIS A 207 7.45 -7.66 -33.38
CA HIS A 207 6.47 -8.54 -32.75
C HIS A 207 5.90 -7.89 -31.49
N ASP A 208 6.75 -7.40 -30.59
CA ASP A 208 6.38 -6.73 -29.35
C ASP A 208 5.48 -5.50 -29.62
N ALA A 209 5.82 -4.69 -30.63
CA ALA A 209 5.01 -3.55 -31.05
C ALA A 209 3.64 -3.98 -31.60
N GLY A 210 3.57 -5.08 -32.36
CA GLY A 210 2.30 -5.63 -32.85
C GLY A 210 1.41 -6.12 -31.71
N ASP A 211 1.98 -6.88 -30.78
CA ASP A 211 1.26 -7.39 -29.60
C ASP A 211 0.75 -6.25 -28.71
N LEU A 212 1.55 -5.20 -28.53
CA LEU A 212 1.12 -4.00 -27.81
C LEU A 212 0.05 -3.22 -28.57
N ALA A 213 0.06 -3.17 -29.90
CA ALA A 213 -1.01 -2.54 -30.67
C ALA A 213 -2.35 -3.25 -30.47
N ASP A 214 -2.35 -4.59 -30.51
CA ASP A 214 -3.56 -5.38 -30.26
C ASP A 214 -4.05 -5.22 -28.81
N ARG A 215 -3.12 -5.16 -27.86
CA ARG A 215 -3.45 -4.93 -26.44
C ARG A 215 -4.01 -3.53 -26.20
N ALA A 216 -3.52 -2.50 -26.90
CA ALA A 216 -4.07 -1.15 -26.83
C ALA A 216 -5.55 -1.13 -27.25
N ARG A 217 -5.91 -1.85 -28.32
CA ARG A 217 -7.31 -2.01 -28.78
C ARG A 217 -8.16 -2.80 -27.80
N SER A 218 -7.60 -3.88 -27.25
CA SER A 218 -8.31 -4.68 -26.25
C SER A 218 -8.65 -3.86 -25.00
N ILE A 219 -7.70 -3.05 -24.52
CA ILE A 219 -7.95 -2.12 -23.41
C ILE A 219 -8.95 -1.06 -23.84
N SER A 220 -8.81 -0.44 -25.02
CA SER A 220 -9.80 0.52 -25.53
C SER A 220 -11.22 -0.05 -25.54
N ALA A 221 -11.40 -1.28 -26.02
CA ALA A 221 -12.71 -1.92 -26.14
C ALA A 221 -13.35 -2.30 -24.79
N THR A 222 -12.58 -2.32 -23.70
CA THR A 222 -13.05 -2.70 -22.35
C THR A 222 -13.21 -1.49 -21.43
N ALA A 223 -13.11 -0.27 -21.96
CA ALA A 223 -13.26 0.96 -21.21
C ALA A 223 -14.64 1.05 -20.51
N PRO A 224 -14.69 1.22 -19.18
CA PRO A 224 -15.91 1.59 -18.50
C PRO A 224 -16.43 2.94 -19.00
N ALA A 225 -17.75 3.17 -18.90
CA ALA A 225 -18.37 4.41 -19.39
C ALA A 225 -17.76 5.70 -18.78
N SER A 226 -17.33 5.65 -17.51
CA SER A 226 -16.65 6.75 -16.82
C SER A 226 -15.24 7.04 -17.34
N LEU A 227 -14.66 6.11 -18.10
CA LEU A 227 -13.30 6.18 -18.65
C LEU A 227 -13.30 6.11 -20.19
N ALA A 228 -14.43 6.26 -20.86
CA ALA A 228 -14.53 6.21 -22.32
C ALA A 228 -13.61 7.23 -23.05
N GLU A 229 -13.19 8.31 -22.37
CA GLU A 229 -12.23 9.27 -22.92
C GLU A 229 -10.81 8.69 -23.14
N THR A 230 -10.50 7.51 -22.60
CA THR A 230 -9.24 6.80 -22.89
C THR A 230 -9.24 6.13 -24.26
N GLU A 231 -10.40 5.88 -24.86
CA GLU A 231 -10.51 5.15 -26.12
C GLU A 231 -9.81 5.86 -27.28
N PRO A 232 -10.05 7.17 -27.57
CA PRO A 232 -9.39 7.83 -28.69
C PRO A 232 -7.85 7.85 -28.62
N PRO A 233 -7.20 8.17 -27.48
CA PRO A 233 -5.74 8.12 -27.40
C PRO A 233 -5.18 6.69 -27.43
N LEU A 234 -5.91 5.68 -26.94
CA LEU A 234 -5.50 4.28 -27.07
C LEU A 234 -5.56 3.78 -28.51
N GLU A 235 -6.58 4.19 -29.29
CA GLU A 235 -6.65 3.85 -30.71
C GLU A 235 -5.52 4.50 -31.52
N LYS A 236 -5.17 5.76 -31.20
CA LYS A 236 -3.98 6.42 -31.77
C LYS A 236 -2.68 5.70 -31.39
N MET A 237 -2.58 5.25 -30.14
CA MET A 237 -1.43 4.47 -29.66
C MET A 237 -1.30 3.17 -30.48
N ALA A 238 -2.41 2.45 -30.68
CA ALA A 238 -2.44 1.23 -31.49
C ALA A 238 -1.92 1.49 -32.92
N GLN A 239 -2.38 2.58 -33.56
CA GLN A 239 -1.93 2.96 -34.90
C GLN A 239 -0.42 3.28 -34.96
N ALA A 240 0.10 4.01 -33.97
CA ALA A 240 1.53 4.33 -33.91
C ALA A 240 2.38 3.06 -33.68
N LEU A 241 1.93 2.15 -32.81
CA LEU A 241 2.57 0.86 -32.57
C LEU A 241 2.54 -0.05 -33.81
N GLU A 242 1.47 -0.04 -34.60
CA GLU A 242 1.42 -0.76 -35.89
C GLU A 242 2.42 -0.23 -36.91
N THR A 243 2.60 1.10 -36.97
CA THR A 243 3.63 1.71 -37.81
C THR A 243 5.01 1.19 -37.44
N LEU A 244 5.31 1.04 -36.14
CA LEU A 244 6.54 0.39 -35.68
C LEU A 244 6.60 -1.10 -36.05
N ALA A 245 5.51 -1.84 -35.89
CA ALA A 245 5.45 -3.27 -36.18
C ALA A 245 5.68 -3.59 -37.67
N ARG A 246 5.21 -2.71 -38.57
CA ARG A 246 5.34 -2.87 -40.03
C ARG A 246 6.69 -2.41 -40.58
N GLU A 247 7.58 -1.88 -39.74
CA GLU A 247 8.91 -1.43 -40.13
C GLU A 247 9.63 -2.53 -40.95
N ARG A 248 10.08 -2.18 -42.17
CA ARG A 248 10.95 -3.05 -42.97
C ARG A 248 12.38 -2.52 -42.90
N PRO A 249 13.39 -3.39 -42.74
CA PRO A 249 14.78 -2.98 -42.89
C PRO A 249 15.02 -2.62 -44.37
N VAL A 250 14.83 -1.36 -44.73
CA VAL A 250 15.18 -0.83 -46.04
C VAL A 250 16.46 -0.02 -45.86
N LEU A 251 17.51 -0.38 -46.60
CA LEU A 251 18.84 0.25 -46.56
C LEU A 251 18.85 1.76 -46.87
N SER A 252 17.74 2.37 -47.29
CA SER A 252 17.68 3.78 -47.71
C SER A 252 16.29 4.46 -47.60
N GLY A 253 15.39 3.96 -46.74
CA GLY A 253 14.07 4.59 -46.55
C GLY A 253 14.12 5.81 -45.60
N PRO A 254 13.29 6.85 -45.80
CA PRO A 254 13.19 7.96 -44.86
C PRO A 254 12.56 7.46 -43.55
N GLY A 255 13.37 7.28 -42.51
CA GLY A 255 12.91 6.84 -41.17
C GLY A 255 11.99 7.84 -40.45
N ALA A 256 11.58 8.94 -41.10
CA ALA A 256 10.74 9.99 -40.54
C ALA A 256 9.38 9.47 -40.03
N GLU A 257 8.78 8.49 -40.70
CA GLU A 257 7.52 7.89 -40.24
C GLU A 257 7.70 7.09 -38.93
N ILE A 258 8.82 6.39 -38.79
CA ILE A 258 9.14 5.59 -37.60
C ILE A 258 9.45 6.54 -36.43
N TYR A 259 10.31 7.54 -36.64
CA TYR A 259 10.60 8.53 -35.60
C TYR A 259 9.35 9.32 -35.21
N GLY A 260 8.51 9.69 -36.18
CA GLY A 260 7.22 10.32 -35.92
C GLY A 260 6.29 9.44 -35.07
N ALA A 261 6.22 8.13 -35.38
CA ALA A 261 5.46 7.18 -34.57
C ALA A 261 6.03 7.04 -33.15
N MET A 262 7.36 7.00 -33.00
CA MET A 262 8.03 6.96 -31.70
C MET A 262 7.70 8.21 -30.85
N ASP A 263 7.77 9.39 -31.44
CA ASP A 263 7.46 10.65 -30.76
C ASP A 263 5.96 10.77 -30.42
N GLU A 264 5.08 10.18 -31.23
CA GLU A 264 3.65 10.09 -30.94
C GLU A 264 3.38 9.13 -29.77
N ILE A 265 4.04 7.96 -29.74
CA ILE A 265 3.94 7.00 -28.65
C ILE A 265 4.35 7.64 -27.32
N ASP A 266 5.50 8.30 -27.26
CA ASP A 266 5.96 8.97 -26.02
C ASP A 266 4.97 10.04 -25.53
N ARG A 267 4.45 10.85 -26.46
CA ARG A 267 3.44 11.87 -26.15
C ARG A 267 2.17 11.25 -25.61
N LEU A 268 1.69 10.17 -26.23
CA LEU A 268 0.49 9.46 -25.79
C LEU A 268 0.71 8.74 -24.45
N VAL A 269 1.86 8.10 -24.22
CA VAL A 269 2.19 7.49 -22.92
C VAL A 269 2.12 8.54 -21.82
N SER A 270 2.78 9.68 -22.04
CA SER A 270 2.81 10.78 -21.07
C SER A 270 1.41 11.33 -20.80
N TYR A 271 0.64 11.61 -21.87
CA TYR A 271 -0.72 12.14 -21.79
C TYR A 271 -1.69 11.19 -21.08
N ILE A 272 -1.70 9.91 -21.47
CA ILE A 272 -2.61 8.92 -20.89
C ILE A 272 -2.26 8.71 -19.41
N ARG A 273 -0.97 8.56 -19.09
CA ARG A 273 -0.52 8.36 -17.72
C ARG A 273 -0.91 9.54 -16.83
N SER A 274 -0.62 10.78 -17.25
CA SER A 274 -0.91 11.96 -16.41
C SER A 274 -2.40 12.13 -16.11
N LYS A 275 -3.27 11.70 -17.01
CA LYS A 275 -4.72 11.91 -16.87
C LYS A 275 -5.43 10.75 -16.18
N TRP A 276 -5.03 9.50 -16.41
CA TRP A 276 -5.78 8.32 -15.96
C TRP A 276 -4.99 7.31 -15.12
N ALA A 277 -3.67 7.42 -15.05
CA ALA A 277 -2.84 6.57 -14.19
C ALA A 277 -1.65 7.33 -13.57
N PRO A 278 -1.88 8.48 -12.92
CA PRO A 278 -0.80 9.22 -12.30
C PRO A 278 -0.27 8.46 -11.06
N PRO A 279 1.04 8.51 -10.75
CA PRO A 279 1.64 7.70 -9.68
C PRO A 279 0.97 7.85 -8.30
N GLU A 280 0.35 8.99 -8.04
CA GLU A 280 -0.33 9.32 -6.79
C GLU A 280 -1.66 8.57 -6.62
N THR A 281 -2.17 7.93 -7.67
CA THR A 281 -3.42 7.14 -7.61
C THR A 281 -3.25 5.71 -7.10
N PHE A 282 -2.00 5.27 -6.91
CA PHE A 282 -1.69 3.93 -6.42
C PHE A 282 -1.56 3.92 -4.89
N GLY A 283 -2.13 2.89 -4.26
CA GLY A 283 -2.16 2.78 -2.79
C GLY A 283 -0.86 2.25 -2.18
N ASP A 284 -0.82 2.24 -0.84
CA ASP A 284 0.34 1.84 -0.03
C ASP A 284 0.88 0.45 -0.39
N ASP A 285 0.01 -0.51 -0.73
CA ASP A 285 0.43 -1.86 -1.13
C ASP A 285 1.26 -1.85 -2.42
N THR A 286 0.88 -1.03 -3.41
CA THR A 286 1.64 -0.89 -4.65
C THR A 286 2.97 -0.19 -4.39
N ILE A 287 2.98 0.85 -3.55
CA ILE A 287 4.19 1.54 -3.11
C ILE A 287 5.16 0.54 -2.47
N ALA A 288 4.68 -0.27 -1.51
CA ALA A 288 5.48 -1.28 -0.83
C ALA A 288 6.02 -2.34 -1.80
N GLN A 289 5.21 -2.80 -2.75
CA GLN A 289 5.63 -3.78 -3.77
C GLN A 289 6.73 -3.23 -4.69
N VAL A 290 6.59 -1.98 -5.17
CA VAL A 290 7.60 -1.33 -6.02
C VAL A 290 8.91 -1.16 -5.24
N GLN A 291 8.84 -0.66 -4.02
CA GLN A 291 10.02 -0.49 -3.16
C GLN A 291 10.70 -1.83 -2.86
N ALA A 292 9.94 -2.88 -2.56
CA ALA A 292 10.46 -4.22 -2.33
C ALA A 292 11.14 -4.80 -3.58
N LEU A 293 10.54 -4.61 -4.77
CA LEU A 293 11.12 -5.03 -6.04
C LEU A 293 12.47 -4.34 -6.28
N VAL A 294 12.53 -3.01 -6.17
CA VAL A 294 13.79 -2.26 -6.34
C VAL A 294 14.86 -2.73 -5.36
N GLN A 295 14.53 -2.89 -4.08
CA GLN A 295 15.46 -3.43 -3.07
C GLN A 295 15.93 -4.85 -3.39
N SER A 296 15.04 -5.71 -3.85
CA SER A 296 15.38 -7.10 -4.20
C SER A 296 16.27 -7.17 -5.45
N SER A 297 15.99 -6.37 -6.47
CA SER A 297 16.80 -6.28 -7.69
C SER A 297 18.20 -5.73 -7.37
N ALA A 298 18.31 -4.75 -6.47
CA ALA A 298 19.60 -4.24 -5.99
C ALA A 298 20.42 -5.30 -5.26
N LYS A 299 19.83 -6.01 -4.29
CA LYS A 299 20.50 -7.10 -3.56
C LYS A 299 21.01 -8.19 -4.49
N GLN A 300 20.23 -8.54 -5.51
CA GLN A 300 20.62 -9.57 -6.47
C GLN A 300 21.71 -9.09 -7.43
N LEU A 301 21.67 -7.82 -7.86
CA LEU A 301 22.73 -7.23 -8.67
C LEU A 301 24.06 -7.16 -7.89
N ALA A 302 24.01 -6.75 -6.62
CA ALA A 302 25.16 -6.78 -5.72
C ALA A 302 25.68 -8.21 -5.48
N GLY A 303 24.77 -9.18 -5.31
CA GLY A 303 25.11 -10.59 -5.21
C GLY A 303 25.81 -11.12 -6.47
N LEU A 304 25.35 -10.72 -7.66
CA LEU A 304 26.01 -11.03 -8.93
C LEU A 304 27.40 -10.39 -9.01
N ALA A 305 27.51 -9.09 -8.67
CA ALA A 305 28.78 -8.37 -8.65
C ALA A 305 29.83 -9.02 -7.73
N LEU A 306 29.40 -9.54 -6.57
CA LEU A 306 30.24 -10.26 -5.62
C LEU A 306 30.68 -11.62 -6.18
N ARG A 307 29.76 -12.41 -6.75
CA ARG A 307 30.13 -13.69 -7.41
C ARG A 307 31.13 -13.48 -8.54
N LEU A 308 31.02 -12.37 -9.27
CA LEU A 308 31.97 -11.99 -10.32
C LEU A 308 33.35 -11.56 -9.79
N ALA A 309 33.47 -11.24 -8.49
CA ALA A 309 34.74 -10.92 -7.84
C ALA A 309 35.50 -12.14 -7.35
N THR A 310 34.79 -13.21 -7.00
CA THR A 310 35.40 -14.49 -6.65
C THR A 310 35.81 -15.23 -7.92
N SER A 311 37.04 -15.74 -8.00
CA SER A 311 37.60 -16.41 -9.19
C SER A 311 36.95 -17.76 -9.54
N ASP A 312 35.87 -18.14 -8.86
CA ASP A 312 35.23 -19.46 -8.85
C ASP A 312 33.85 -19.41 -9.54
N LEU A 313 33.77 -18.75 -10.70
CA LEU A 313 32.54 -18.68 -11.48
C LEU A 313 32.38 -19.92 -12.35
N ASP A 314 31.40 -20.76 -11.99
CA ASP A 314 30.87 -21.82 -12.84
C ASP A 314 29.75 -21.32 -13.79
N MET A 315 29.64 -20.00 -13.99
CA MET A 315 28.61 -19.35 -14.81
C MET A 315 29.15 -18.95 -16.18
N SER A 316 28.34 -19.16 -17.23
CA SER A 316 28.66 -18.62 -18.56
C SER A 316 28.47 -17.10 -18.59
N PHE A 317 29.24 -16.39 -19.44
CA PHE A 317 29.07 -14.95 -19.61
C PHE A 317 27.68 -14.57 -20.14
N GLU A 318 27.03 -15.46 -20.89
CA GLU A 318 25.65 -15.24 -21.35
C GLU A 318 24.64 -15.32 -20.20
N ASP A 319 24.86 -16.19 -19.22
CA ASP A 319 24.00 -16.24 -18.03
C ASP A 319 24.18 -15.00 -17.15
N VAL A 320 25.42 -14.52 -17.00
CA VAL A 320 25.72 -13.26 -16.29
C VAL A 320 25.01 -12.09 -16.96
N LYS A 321 25.11 -11.97 -18.29
CA LYS A 321 24.44 -10.93 -19.09
C LYS A 321 22.92 -11.00 -18.95
N ARG A 322 22.35 -12.20 -19.00
CA ARG A 322 20.90 -12.42 -18.86
C ARG A 322 20.41 -12.07 -17.46
N GLU A 323 21.16 -12.43 -16.42
CA GLU A 323 20.80 -12.11 -15.03
C GLU A 323 20.81 -10.59 -14.79
N ALA A 324 21.87 -9.90 -15.21
CA ALA A 324 21.95 -8.43 -15.16
C ALA A 324 20.82 -7.78 -15.96
N GLY A 325 20.62 -8.19 -17.21
CA GLY A 325 19.56 -7.68 -18.09
C GLY A 325 18.15 -7.84 -17.50
N ARG A 326 17.90 -8.94 -16.78
CA ARG A 326 16.65 -9.19 -16.08
C ARG A 326 16.45 -8.23 -14.91
N ARG A 327 17.51 -7.91 -14.14
CA ARG A 327 17.44 -6.91 -13.06
C ARG A 327 17.20 -5.50 -13.63
N GLY A 328 17.93 -5.14 -14.69
CA GLY A 328 17.74 -3.86 -15.39
C GLY A 328 16.30 -3.66 -15.89
N MET A 329 15.68 -4.71 -16.43
CA MET A 329 14.28 -4.69 -16.86
C MET A 329 13.30 -4.45 -15.71
N GLU A 330 13.46 -5.13 -14.57
CA GLU A 330 12.59 -4.92 -13.41
C GLU A 330 12.70 -3.49 -12.87
N LEU A 331 13.93 -2.97 -12.77
CA LEU A 331 14.18 -1.60 -12.34
C LEU A 331 13.56 -0.59 -13.32
N LEU A 332 13.65 -0.85 -14.62
CA LEU A 332 13.08 0.01 -15.65
C LEU A 332 11.54 0.04 -15.56
N ARG A 333 10.91 -1.11 -15.31
CA ARG A 333 9.46 -1.20 -15.05
C ARG A 333 9.06 -0.39 -13.82
N CYS A 334 9.83 -0.48 -12.73
CA CYS A 334 9.60 0.31 -11.52
C CYS A 334 9.73 1.81 -11.80
N ALA A 335 10.80 2.22 -12.48
CA ALA A 335 11.03 3.62 -12.85
C ALA A 335 9.95 4.17 -13.81
N SER A 336 9.46 3.34 -14.74
CA SER A 336 8.35 3.68 -15.64
C SER A 336 7.04 3.91 -14.90
N LEU A 337 6.78 3.11 -13.85
CA LEU A 337 5.61 3.30 -12.99
C LEU A 337 5.76 4.54 -12.10
N GLY A 338 6.95 4.81 -11.55
CA GLY A 338 7.25 6.02 -10.78
C GLY A 338 6.66 6.06 -9.36
N VAL A 339 5.90 5.05 -8.96
CA VAL A 339 5.14 5.01 -7.69
C VAL A 339 6.08 4.75 -6.51
N GLY A 340 6.02 5.60 -5.48
CA GLY A 340 6.74 5.35 -4.22
C GLY A 340 8.25 5.53 -4.29
N LEU A 341 8.76 6.14 -5.36
CA LEU A 341 10.20 6.31 -5.64
C LEU A 341 10.74 7.70 -5.29
N GLY A 342 9.88 8.61 -4.79
CA GLY A 342 10.25 9.98 -4.45
C GLY A 342 10.09 10.97 -5.61
N ALA A 343 10.89 12.03 -5.61
CA ALA A 343 10.82 13.11 -6.59
C ALA A 343 11.22 12.66 -8.02
N GLN A 344 10.81 13.45 -9.02
CA GLN A 344 10.99 13.12 -10.44
C GLN A 344 12.45 12.94 -10.86
N ASP A 345 13.37 13.73 -10.29
CA ASP A 345 14.81 13.59 -10.47
C ASP A 345 15.32 12.22 -10.00
N ARG A 346 14.80 11.72 -8.88
CA ARG A 346 15.14 10.41 -8.35
C ARG A 346 14.57 9.28 -9.21
N VAL A 347 13.34 9.42 -9.70
CA VAL A 347 12.76 8.48 -10.67
C VAL A 347 13.61 8.41 -11.94
N GLN A 348 14.04 9.57 -12.45
CA GLN A 348 14.89 9.66 -13.63
C GLN A 348 16.27 9.04 -13.40
N ALA A 349 16.89 9.26 -12.23
CA ALA A 349 18.15 8.62 -11.87
C ALA A 349 18.03 7.08 -11.82
N LEU A 350 16.93 6.55 -11.28
CA LEU A 350 16.67 5.10 -11.30
C LEU A 350 16.53 4.59 -12.73
N ARG A 351 15.80 5.33 -13.58
CA ARG A 351 15.61 4.98 -14.99
C ARG A 351 16.94 4.89 -15.73
N GLU A 352 17.86 5.81 -15.48
CA GLU A 352 19.20 5.81 -16.09
C GLU A 352 20.04 4.61 -15.64
N ILE A 353 20.04 4.29 -14.34
CA ILE A 353 20.69 3.08 -13.82
C ILE A 353 20.09 1.84 -14.47
N ALA A 354 18.76 1.74 -14.49
CA ALA A 354 18.03 0.61 -15.06
C ALA A 354 18.39 0.37 -16.55
N LEU A 355 18.45 1.45 -17.34
CA LEU A 355 18.86 1.39 -18.75
C LEU A 355 20.31 0.97 -18.92
N SER A 356 21.21 1.47 -18.07
CA SER A 356 22.62 1.08 -18.08
C SER A 356 22.79 -0.41 -17.80
N VAL A 357 22.15 -0.91 -16.73
CA VAL A 357 22.15 -2.35 -16.38
C VAL A 357 21.53 -3.19 -17.50
N ARG A 358 20.43 -2.72 -18.08
CA ARG A 358 19.74 -3.38 -19.20
C ARG A 358 20.61 -3.47 -20.45
N ALA A 359 21.48 -2.49 -20.70
CA ALA A 359 22.37 -2.48 -21.86
C ALA A 359 23.48 -3.55 -21.78
N LEU A 360 23.89 -3.95 -20.57
CA LEU A 360 24.91 -4.97 -20.33
C LEU A 360 24.55 -6.33 -20.96
N GLU A 361 23.25 -6.66 -21.03
CA GLU A 361 22.78 -7.89 -21.68
C GLU A 361 23.15 -7.97 -23.16
N THR A 362 23.20 -6.82 -23.84
CA THR A 362 23.52 -6.74 -25.27
C THR A 362 24.97 -6.41 -25.54
N GLN A 363 25.80 -6.31 -24.50
CA GLN A 363 27.21 -5.98 -24.65
C GLN A 363 27.94 -7.09 -25.42
N PRO A 364 28.65 -6.76 -26.52
CA PRO A 364 29.39 -7.73 -27.29
C PRO A 364 30.61 -8.23 -26.52
N ILE A 365 30.89 -9.53 -26.62
CA ILE A 365 32.09 -10.17 -26.07
C ILE A 365 32.98 -10.60 -27.23
N TYR A 366 34.17 -10.02 -27.32
CA TYR A 366 35.13 -10.29 -28.40
C TYR A 366 36.25 -11.25 -27.95
N ILE A 367 36.95 -11.83 -28.93
CA ILE A 367 38.20 -12.58 -28.71
C ILE A 367 39.32 -11.55 -28.50
N ASP A 368 39.35 -10.93 -27.33
CA ASP A 368 40.21 -9.76 -27.04
C ASP A 368 41.10 -9.92 -25.78
N GLY A 369 41.37 -11.17 -25.39
CA GLY A 369 42.13 -11.47 -24.18
C GLY A 369 41.37 -11.11 -22.89
N GLY A 370 40.04 -11.16 -22.92
CA GLY A 370 39.18 -10.94 -21.76
C GLY A 370 39.02 -9.46 -21.38
N ARG A 371 39.30 -8.53 -22.30
CA ARG A 371 39.03 -7.10 -22.08
C ARG A 371 37.53 -6.84 -22.08
N SER A 372 36.78 -7.39 -23.03
CA SER A 372 35.31 -7.25 -23.11
C SER A 372 34.62 -7.78 -21.86
N VAL A 373 35.12 -8.91 -21.34
CA VAL A 373 34.64 -9.52 -20.10
C VAL A 373 34.90 -8.62 -18.89
N ARG A 374 36.10 -8.03 -18.78
CA ARG A 374 36.41 -7.08 -17.72
C ARG A 374 35.48 -5.86 -17.74
N ILE A 375 35.23 -5.29 -18.93
CA ILE A 375 34.29 -4.17 -19.08
C ILE A 375 32.89 -4.56 -18.61
N LEU A 376 32.41 -5.76 -18.95
CA LEU A 376 31.11 -6.25 -18.47
C LEU A 376 31.07 -6.35 -16.94
N ILE A 377 32.09 -6.97 -16.32
CA ILE A 377 32.16 -7.13 -14.86
C ILE A 377 32.24 -5.78 -14.15
N ASP A 378 33.10 -4.89 -14.63
CA ASP A 378 33.25 -3.53 -14.09
C ASP A 378 31.96 -2.72 -14.26
N GLY A 379 31.25 -2.90 -15.38
CA GLY A 379 29.92 -2.33 -15.60
C GLY A 379 28.89 -2.81 -14.57
N ILE A 380 28.81 -4.13 -14.32
CA ILE A 380 27.89 -4.70 -13.32
C ILE A 380 28.21 -4.14 -11.93
N ARG A 381 29.49 -4.05 -11.55
CA ARG A 381 29.91 -3.49 -10.25
C ARG A 381 29.55 -2.01 -10.13
N SER A 382 29.93 -1.22 -11.13
CA SER A 382 29.65 0.22 -11.18
C SER A 382 28.15 0.50 -11.06
N GLU A 383 27.31 -0.23 -11.81
CA GLU A 383 25.86 -0.02 -11.73
C GLU A 383 25.25 -0.54 -10.43
N SER A 384 25.79 -1.60 -9.83
CA SER A 384 25.41 -2.04 -8.50
C SER A 384 25.69 -0.95 -7.46
N GLU A 385 26.87 -0.34 -7.48
CA GLU A 385 27.24 0.74 -6.56
C GLU A 385 26.36 1.99 -6.78
N ARG A 386 26.08 2.35 -8.04
CA ARG A 386 25.14 3.45 -8.36
C ARG A 386 23.74 3.19 -7.78
N LEU A 387 23.26 1.96 -7.90
CA LEU A 387 21.94 1.56 -7.38
C LEU A 387 21.91 1.57 -5.84
N ASP A 388 22.96 1.10 -5.18
CA ASP A 388 23.09 1.14 -3.73
C ASP A 388 23.13 2.58 -3.21
N ASN A 389 23.86 3.48 -3.90
CA ASN A 389 23.86 4.91 -3.58
C ASN A 389 22.46 5.54 -3.76
N TRP A 390 21.73 5.16 -4.80
CA TRP A 390 20.36 5.60 -5.04
C TRP A 390 19.36 5.10 -3.96
N LEU A 391 19.61 3.91 -3.39
CA LEU A 391 18.87 3.42 -2.22
C LEU A 391 19.27 4.15 -0.93
N GLY A 392 20.56 4.47 -0.76
CA GLY A 392 21.08 5.17 0.41
C GLY A 392 20.59 6.62 0.53
N SER A 393 20.32 7.29 -0.60
CA SER A 393 19.73 8.64 -0.63
C SER A 393 18.28 8.72 -0.14
N ASN A 394 17.69 7.60 0.31
CA ASN A 394 16.35 7.51 0.92
C ASN A 394 16.29 8.04 2.36
N SER A 395 17.38 8.56 2.91
CA SER A 395 17.44 9.08 4.28
C SER A 395 17.40 10.61 4.28
N LEU A 396 16.22 11.15 4.60
CA LEU A 396 15.79 12.55 4.87
C LEU A 396 15.04 13.29 3.73
N PRO A 397 14.01 14.10 4.05
CA PRO A 397 13.67 14.65 5.38
C PRO A 397 12.41 14.07 6.04
N ASP A 398 12.43 14.16 7.37
CA ASP A 398 11.32 14.02 8.32
C ASP A 398 10.10 14.92 8.01
#